data_AF-A0A7Y0CUH7-F1
#
_entry.id   AF-A0A7Y0CUH7-F1
#
_cell.length_a   1.000
_cell.length_b   1.000
_cell.length_c   1.000
_cell.angle_alpha   90.00
_cell.angle_beta   90.00
_cell.angle_gamma   90.00
#
_symmetry.space_group_name_H-M   'P 1'
#
loop_
_entity.id
_entity.type
_entity.pdbx_description
1 polymer ?
#
loop_
_entity_poly.entity_id
_entity_poly.type
_entity_poly.pdbx_seq_one_letter_code
_entity_poly.pdbx_strand_id
1 'polypeptide(L)'
;MSAEALNALGSERARLDDLLAQRDALKASVAEAHSVTAQLNLEEQRIKRSSAVSTSLSGLDFVQCPRCLQALPDGRFEQGHCHLCGQAQAADDGATSADSLLKVVREQRRETRDLVDADEAALEGLSAQIELVEQSVLAQLRAASSRDELRSLPYIGSLEQAVAQVAATEAAIRRVDDVVTRWATHAGFHKEADHLDVMAREMAEEEARIKLELSEDTTMLADLSVLFDEILRGLRDPWFNEAHVDTTDYLPIVDGEPFNMLAVGGGRKTIVNLAYHLANLYMSLSERTDMLLPTLLIVDSPRKNVGEGALDRAVVESIYSRLRTLQAASSDNFQIIFADNDMPSEASKWVSAHITLDYENPFVPGVVHRGEKESNDPKVAEEID
;
A
#
# COMPACT_ATOMS: atom_id res chain seq x y z
N MET A 1 15.24 -77.49 -8.88
CA MET A 1 15.51 -76.56 -7.75
C MET A 1 15.60 -77.30 -6.42
N SER A 2 16.64 -77.07 -5.59
CA SER A 2 16.72 -77.62 -4.22
C SER A 2 15.76 -76.88 -3.28
N ALA A 3 15.29 -77.54 -2.21
CA ALA A 3 14.43 -76.91 -1.19
C ALA A 3 15.06 -75.65 -0.57
N GLU A 4 16.39 -75.60 -0.51
CA GLU A 4 17.16 -74.44 -0.04
C GLU A 4 17.02 -73.23 -0.98
N ALA A 5 16.98 -73.42 -2.30
CA ALA A 5 16.83 -72.32 -3.26
C ALA A 5 15.42 -71.71 -3.25
N LEU A 6 14.39 -72.52 -3.01
CA LEU A 6 13.02 -72.05 -2.84
C LEU A 6 12.84 -71.28 -1.52
N ASN A 7 13.49 -71.75 -0.45
CA ASN A 7 13.50 -71.04 0.83
C ASN A 7 14.25 -69.70 0.74
N ALA A 8 15.38 -69.64 0.02
CA ALA A 8 16.13 -68.41 -0.20
C ALA A 8 15.34 -67.35 -1.01
N LEU A 9 14.63 -67.78 -2.07
CA LEU A 9 13.72 -66.91 -2.83
C LEU A 9 12.53 -66.43 -1.99
N GLY A 10 11.99 -67.31 -1.13
CA GLY A 10 10.94 -66.94 -0.18
C GLY A 10 11.42 -65.87 0.83
N SER A 11 12.64 -66.00 1.35
CA SER A 11 13.20 -65.01 2.29
C SER A 11 13.51 -63.67 1.64
N GLU A 12 14.04 -63.63 0.41
CA GLU A 12 14.31 -62.37 -0.29
C GLU A 12 13.01 -61.65 -0.70
N ARG A 13 11.95 -62.40 -1.03
CA ARG A 13 10.64 -61.81 -1.29
C ARG A 13 10.01 -61.21 -0.02
N ALA A 14 10.06 -61.92 1.10
CA ALA A 14 9.60 -61.39 2.37
C ALA A 14 10.39 -60.13 2.78
N ARG A 15 11.69 -60.09 2.49
CA ARG A 15 12.54 -58.92 2.69
C ARG A 15 12.14 -57.74 1.80
N LEU A 16 11.81 -57.99 0.53
CA LEU A 16 11.33 -56.96 -0.39
C LEU A 16 9.99 -56.37 0.09
N ASP A 17 9.05 -57.22 0.50
CA ASP A 17 7.75 -56.77 1.03
C ASP A 17 7.92 -55.90 2.29
N ASP A 18 8.86 -56.26 3.17
CA ASP A 18 9.19 -55.48 4.38
C ASP A 18 9.82 -54.12 4.03
N LEU A 19 10.75 -54.07 3.07
CA LEU A 19 11.34 -52.81 2.60
C LEU A 19 10.32 -51.89 1.92
N LEU A 20 9.38 -52.45 1.16
CA LEU A 20 8.29 -51.69 0.54
C LEU A 20 7.36 -51.10 1.60
N ALA A 21 6.99 -51.87 2.62
CA ALA A 21 6.19 -51.39 3.74
C ALA A 21 6.90 -50.27 4.52
N GLN A 22 8.20 -50.42 4.77
CA GLN A 22 9.02 -49.38 5.43
C GLN A 22 9.09 -48.10 4.61
N ARG A 23 9.29 -48.21 3.29
CA ARG A 23 9.27 -47.05 2.37
C ARG A 23 7.94 -46.32 2.41
N ASP A 24 6.83 -47.04 2.37
CA ASP A 24 5.50 -46.42 2.33
C ASP A 24 5.15 -45.75 3.67
N ALA A 25 5.55 -46.35 4.80
CA ALA A 25 5.44 -45.72 6.11
C ALA A 25 6.29 -44.43 6.22
N LEU A 26 7.52 -44.46 5.73
CA LEU A 26 8.42 -43.30 5.74
C LEU A 26 7.92 -42.18 4.80
N LYS A 27 7.34 -42.52 3.64
CA LYS A 27 6.69 -41.54 2.76
C LYS A 27 5.51 -40.84 3.44
N ALA A 28 4.72 -41.57 4.22
CA ALA A 28 3.63 -40.98 4.99
C ALA A 28 4.17 -40.01 6.06
N SER A 29 5.24 -40.38 6.77
CA SER A 29 5.94 -39.51 7.74
C SER A 29 6.43 -38.20 7.10
N VAL A 30 7.09 -38.30 5.94
CA VAL A 30 7.58 -37.12 5.19
C VAL A 30 6.43 -36.21 4.77
N ALA A 31 5.32 -36.77 4.28
CA ALA A 31 4.15 -35.98 3.91
C ALA A 31 3.53 -35.23 5.11
N GLU A 32 3.48 -35.88 6.28
CA GLU A 32 3.02 -35.26 7.53
C GLU A 32 3.96 -34.13 7.98
N ALA A 33 5.27 -34.36 7.93
CA ALA A 33 6.28 -33.37 8.31
C ALA A 33 6.31 -32.14 7.37
N HIS A 34 6.06 -32.33 6.07
CA HIS A 34 5.85 -31.22 5.12
C HIS A 34 4.63 -30.38 5.48
N SER A 35 3.52 -31.01 5.89
CA SER A 35 2.32 -30.31 6.37
C SER A 35 2.61 -29.49 7.64
N VAL A 36 3.32 -30.05 8.61
CA VAL A 36 3.73 -29.33 9.84
C VAL A 36 4.63 -28.14 9.50
N THR A 37 5.58 -28.32 8.59
CA THR A 37 6.46 -27.22 8.13
C THR A 37 5.67 -26.09 7.48
N ALA A 38 4.65 -26.41 6.67
CA ALA A 38 3.76 -25.42 6.09
C ALA A 38 2.96 -24.64 7.15
N GLN A 39 2.46 -25.32 8.19
CA GLN A 39 1.77 -24.69 9.32
C GLN A 39 2.69 -23.72 10.08
N LEU A 40 3.91 -24.15 10.43
CA LEU A 40 4.89 -23.30 11.13
C LEU A 40 5.28 -22.06 10.31
N ASN A 41 5.33 -22.15 8.98
CA ASN A 41 5.57 -20.99 8.12
C ASN A 41 4.43 -19.96 8.18
N LEU A 42 3.18 -20.42 8.20
CA LEU A 42 2.02 -19.54 8.34
C LEU A 42 1.99 -18.86 9.71
N GLU A 43 2.35 -19.58 10.77
CA GLU A 43 2.48 -19.01 12.12
C GLU A 43 3.59 -17.97 12.21
N GLU A 44 4.77 -18.22 11.62
CA GLU A 44 5.85 -17.22 11.56
C GLU A 44 5.39 -15.92 10.88
N GLN A 45 4.69 -16.05 9.75
CA GLN A 45 4.15 -14.89 9.02
C GLN A 45 3.08 -14.14 9.83
N ARG A 46 2.25 -14.85 10.58
CA ARG A 46 1.23 -14.25 11.46
C ARG A 46 1.89 -13.45 12.60
N ILE A 47 2.90 -14.03 13.26
CA ILE A 47 3.62 -13.37 14.36
C ILE A 47 4.31 -12.11 13.84
N LYS A 48 5.05 -12.20 12.71
CA LYS A 48 5.71 -11.03 12.07
C LYS A 48 4.74 -9.90 11.77
N ARG A 49 3.57 -10.20 11.20
CA ARG A 49 2.54 -9.19 10.91
C ARG A 49 2.02 -8.53 12.18
N SER A 50 1.72 -9.32 13.22
CA SER A 50 1.24 -8.75 14.49
C SER A 50 2.30 -7.89 15.19
N SER A 51 3.56 -8.31 15.14
CA SER A 51 4.69 -7.56 15.71
C SER A 51 4.91 -6.24 14.97
N ALA A 52 4.94 -6.26 13.64
CA ALA A 52 5.11 -5.05 12.82
C ALA A 52 4.00 -4.00 13.06
N VAL A 53 2.75 -4.45 13.23
CA VAL A 53 1.62 -3.56 13.60
C VAL A 53 1.83 -2.98 15.00
N SER A 54 2.22 -3.82 15.97
CA SER A 54 2.47 -3.36 17.34
C SER A 54 3.61 -2.34 17.41
N THR A 55 4.74 -2.56 16.71
CA THR A 55 5.89 -1.65 16.68
C THR A 55 5.59 -0.33 15.97
N SER A 56 4.78 -0.37 14.91
CA SER A 56 4.40 0.86 14.19
C SER A 56 3.45 1.73 15.02
N LEU A 57 2.65 1.12 15.89
CA LEU A 57 1.71 1.83 16.76
C LEU A 57 2.30 2.23 18.11
N SER A 58 3.37 1.58 18.59
CA SER A 58 3.98 1.87 19.89
C SER A 58 4.82 3.15 19.93
N GLY A 59 5.14 3.74 18.78
CA GLY A 59 5.89 5.01 18.68
C GLY A 59 5.00 6.26 18.53
N LEU A 60 3.67 6.12 18.62
CA LEU A 60 2.75 7.23 18.46
C LEU A 60 2.35 7.80 19.83
N ASP A 61 2.98 8.91 20.19
CA ASP A 61 2.51 9.74 21.31
C ASP A 61 1.31 10.56 20.85
N PHE A 62 0.14 10.23 21.36
CA PHE A 62 -1.08 10.98 21.07
C PHE A 62 -1.07 12.30 21.86
N VAL A 63 -0.74 13.39 21.18
CA VAL A 63 -0.87 14.77 21.71
C VAL A 63 -2.32 15.28 21.59
N GLN A 64 -3.08 14.71 20.66
CA GLN A 64 -4.48 15.05 20.40
C GLN A 64 -5.36 13.80 20.36
N CYS A 65 -6.61 13.94 20.81
CA CYS A 65 -7.59 12.86 20.76
C CYS A 65 -7.96 12.54 19.30
N PRO A 66 -7.79 11.31 18.81
CA PRO A 66 -8.07 10.96 17.41
C PRO A 66 -9.57 11.01 17.05
N ARG A 67 -10.47 11.15 18.02
CA ARG A 67 -11.93 11.21 17.78
C ARG A 67 -12.48 12.63 17.64
N CYS A 68 -11.98 13.57 18.43
CA CYS A 68 -12.49 14.95 18.47
C CYS A 68 -11.41 16.02 18.20
N LEU A 69 -10.17 15.59 17.96
CA LEU A 69 -8.99 16.44 17.66
C LEU A 69 -8.63 17.45 18.76
N GLN A 70 -9.22 17.32 19.96
CA GLN A 70 -8.87 18.17 21.10
C GLN A 70 -7.52 17.74 21.68
N ALA A 71 -6.74 18.72 22.14
CA ALA A 71 -5.49 18.49 22.85
C ALA A 71 -5.75 17.68 24.14
N LEU A 72 -4.91 16.67 24.37
CA LEU A 72 -4.95 15.91 25.62
C LEU A 72 -4.20 16.69 26.69
N PRO A 73 -4.78 16.90 27.89
CA PRO A 73 -4.11 17.66 28.94
C PRO A 73 -2.88 16.93 29.47
N ASP A 74 -1.76 17.65 29.60
CA ASP A 74 -0.52 17.15 30.20
C ASP A 74 -0.77 16.73 31.66
N GLY A 75 -0.36 15.50 32.01
CA GLY A 75 -0.52 14.97 33.37
C GLY A 75 -1.91 14.40 33.70
N ARG A 76 -2.74 14.07 32.69
CA ARG A 76 -4.04 13.40 32.89
C ARG A 76 -3.96 12.10 33.73
N PHE A 77 -2.84 11.40 33.65
CA PHE A 77 -2.55 10.16 34.40
C PHE A 77 -1.10 10.17 34.92
N GLU A 78 -0.80 9.31 35.90
CA GLU A 78 0.56 9.09 36.41
C GLU A 78 1.49 8.53 35.33
N GLN A 79 2.80 8.79 35.44
CA GLN A 79 3.79 8.27 34.49
C GLN A 79 3.67 6.74 34.38
N GLY A 80 3.69 6.21 33.15
CA GLY A 80 3.48 4.79 32.87
C GLY A 80 2.03 4.38 32.61
N HIS A 81 1.13 5.31 32.24
CA HIS A 81 -0.23 5.02 31.81
C HIS A 81 -0.52 5.62 30.43
N CYS A 82 -1.32 4.93 29.62
CA CYS A 82 -1.72 5.40 28.29
C CYS A 82 -2.50 6.72 28.36
N HIS A 83 -2.07 7.73 27.60
CA HIS A 83 -2.68 9.08 27.55
C HIS A 83 -4.16 9.11 27.10
N LEU A 84 -4.62 8.09 26.37
CA LEU A 84 -5.99 8.00 25.85
C LEU A 84 -6.95 7.29 26.80
N CYS A 85 -6.60 6.10 27.26
CA CYS A 85 -7.50 5.21 28.01
C CYS A 85 -7.15 5.07 29.50
N GLY A 86 -5.99 5.58 29.95
CA GLY A 86 -5.55 5.51 31.35
C GLY A 86 -5.18 4.10 31.83
N GLN A 87 -5.04 3.12 30.93
CA GLN A 87 -4.53 1.80 31.30
C GLN A 87 -3.04 1.87 31.61
N ALA A 88 -2.60 1.16 32.64
CA ALA A 88 -1.18 1.01 32.97
C ALA A 88 -0.45 0.43 31.76
N GLN A 89 0.52 1.18 31.26
CA GLN A 89 1.36 0.79 30.16
C GLN A 89 2.36 -0.21 30.73
N ALA A 90 2.20 -1.49 30.37
CA ALA A 90 3.19 -2.50 30.71
C ALA A 90 4.54 -2.04 30.14
N ALA A 91 5.57 -1.98 30.99
CA ALA A 91 6.91 -1.61 30.57
C ALA A 91 7.38 -2.60 29.50
N ASP A 92 7.40 -2.19 28.23
CA ASP A 92 8.10 -2.73 27.06
C ASP A 92 8.23 -4.26 26.84
N ASP A 93 7.48 -5.09 27.56
CA ASP A 93 7.61 -6.56 27.52
C ASP A 93 6.97 -7.19 26.26
N GLY A 94 6.20 -6.42 25.49
CA GLY A 94 5.50 -6.88 24.29
C GLY A 94 6.43 -7.25 23.14
N ALA A 95 7.50 -6.47 22.92
CA ALA A 95 8.50 -6.76 21.89
C ALA A 95 9.31 -8.03 22.24
N THR A 96 9.66 -8.18 23.52
CA THR A 96 10.37 -9.35 24.06
C THR A 96 9.55 -10.64 23.94
N SER A 97 8.22 -10.55 24.08
CA SER A 97 7.31 -11.69 23.94
C SER A 97 7.16 -12.16 22.48
N ALA A 98 7.01 -11.24 21.53
CA ALA A 98 6.88 -11.60 20.11
C ALA A 98 8.18 -12.18 19.54
N ASP A 99 9.34 -11.60 19.91
CA ASP A 99 10.65 -12.08 19.44
C ASP A 99 11.03 -13.44 20.06
N SER A 100 10.68 -13.68 21.33
CA SER A 100 10.89 -14.98 21.95
C SER A 100 10.03 -16.07 21.32
N LEU A 101 8.75 -15.79 21.05
CA LEU A 101 7.87 -16.71 20.31
C LEU A 101 8.37 -16.97 18.89
N LEU A 102 8.81 -15.92 18.18
CA LEU A 102 9.37 -16.05 16.84
C LEU A 102 10.64 -16.91 16.82
N LYS A 103 11.48 -16.80 17.85
CA LYS A 103 12.67 -17.64 18.01
C LYS A 103 12.30 -19.11 18.22
N VAL A 104 11.29 -19.40 19.04
CA VAL A 104 10.80 -20.77 19.27
C VAL A 104 10.26 -21.39 17.98
N VAL A 105 9.39 -20.68 17.26
CA VAL A 105 8.82 -21.18 15.99
C VAL A 105 9.90 -21.41 14.92
N ARG A 106 10.91 -20.54 14.86
CA ARG A 106 12.04 -20.71 13.93
C ARG A 106 12.90 -21.93 14.27
N GLU A 107 13.14 -22.18 15.55
CA GLU A 107 13.88 -23.34 16.02
C GLU A 107 13.13 -24.63 15.69
N GLN A 108 11.83 -24.69 16.03
CA GLN A 108 10.96 -25.82 15.69
C GLN A 108 10.89 -26.08 14.19
N ARG A 109 10.83 -25.02 13.37
CA ARG A 109 10.85 -25.18 11.91
C ARG A 109 12.17 -25.74 11.42
N ARG A 110 13.31 -25.27 11.97
CA ARG A 110 14.62 -25.80 11.61
C ARG A 110 14.71 -27.28 11.95
N GLU A 111 14.37 -27.65 13.18
CA GLU A 111 14.37 -29.05 13.65
C GLU A 111 13.48 -29.93 12.76
N THR A 112 12.26 -29.47 12.45
CA THR A 112 11.34 -30.21 11.57
C THR A 112 11.92 -30.36 10.16
N ARG A 113 12.58 -29.33 9.63
CA ARG A 113 13.22 -29.39 8.31
C ARG A 113 14.41 -30.35 8.28
N ASP A 114 15.25 -30.32 9.30
CA ASP A 114 16.39 -31.24 9.43
C ASP A 114 15.90 -32.70 9.49
N LEU A 115 14.74 -32.93 10.12
CA LEU A 115 14.08 -34.23 10.20
C LEU A 115 13.51 -34.68 8.84
N VAL A 116 12.90 -33.75 8.09
CA VAL A 116 12.45 -34.01 6.70
C VAL A 116 13.63 -34.36 5.80
N ASP A 117 14.72 -33.59 5.84
CA ASP A 117 15.90 -33.83 5.01
C ASP A 117 16.54 -35.19 5.35
N ALA A 118 16.55 -35.60 6.62
CA ALA A 118 17.02 -36.91 7.05
C ALA A 118 16.10 -38.06 6.57
N ASP A 119 14.79 -37.89 6.65
CA ASP A 119 13.81 -38.88 6.19
C ASP A 119 13.82 -39.02 4.66
N GLU A 120 14.01 -37.93 3.92
CA GLU A 120 14.17 -37.95 2.46
C GLU A 120 15.45 -38.69 2.05
N ALA A 121 16.57 -38.46 2.73
CA ALA A 121 17.81 -39.21 2.51
C ALA A 121 17.63 -40.71 2.83
N ALA A 122 16.87 -41.04 3.88
CA ALA A 122 16.54 -42.42 4.22
C ALA A 122 15.65 -43.07 3.15
N LEU A 123 14.69 -42.34 2.57
CA LEU A 123 13.86 -42.82 1.45
C LEU A 123 14.68 -43.15 0.21
N GLU A 124 15.67 -42.32 -0.12
CA GLU A 124 16.59 -42.60 -1.23
C GLU A 124 17.39 -43.88 -0.96
N GLY A 125 17.92 -44.03 0.26
CA GLY A 125 18.65 -45.23 0.68
C GLY A 125 17.80 -46.51 0.66
N LEU A 126 16.55 -46.42 1.10
CA LEU A 126 15.57 -47.53 1.03
C LEU A 126 15.24 -47.88 -0.43
N SER A 127 15.08 -46.88 -1.29
CA SER A 127 14.79 -47.10 -2.71
C SER A 127 15.95 -47.81 -3.42
N ALA A 128 17.19 -47.42 -3.13
CA ALA A 128 18.39 -48.09 -3.65
C ALA A 128 18.51 -49.54 -3.14
N GLN A 129 18.16 -49.80 -1.87
CA GLN A 129 18.15 -51.15 -1.30
C GLN A 129 17.09 -52.04 -1.96
N ILE A 130 15.90 -51.51 -2.20
CA ILE A 130 14.82 -52.21 -2.93
C ILE A 130 15.32 -52.62 -4.32
N GLU A 131 15.95 -51.69 -5.05
CA GLU A 131 16.47 -51.96 -6.39
C GLU A 131 17.54 -53.07 -6.38
N LEU A 132 18.45 -53.05 -5.40
CA LEU A 132 19.47 -54.10 -5.23
C LEU A 132 18.84 -55.47 -4.93
N VAL A 133 17.83 -55.53 -4.07
CA VAL A 133 17.13 -56.78 -3.73
C VAL A 133 16.39 -57.30 -4.96
N GLU A 134 15.68 -56.45 -5.70
CA GLU A 134 14.99 -56.82 -6.95
C GLU A 134 15.97 -57.39 -7.99
N GLN A 135 17.12 -56.74 -8.18
CA GLN A 135 18.17 -57.24 -9.06
C GLN A 135 18.71 -58.59 -8.59
N SER A 136 18.87 -58.80 -7.27
CA SER A 136 19.35 -60.07 -6.72
C SER A 136 18.34 -61.21 -6.92
N VAL A 137 17.05 -60.95 -6.75
CA VAL A 137 15.95 -61.91 -6.99
C VAL A 137 15.92 -62.31 -8.46
N LEU A 138 16.02 -61.33 -9.37
CA LEU A 138 16.10 -61.59 -10.81
C LEU A 138 17.34 -62.41 -11.19
N ALA A 139 18.49 -62.13 -10.59
CA ALA A 139 19.72 -62.90 -10.83
C ALA A 139 19.61 -64.35 -10.33
N GLN A 140 19.01 -64.56 -9.16
CA GLN A 140 18.78 -65.90 -8.61
C GLN A 140 17.79 -66.71 -9.45
N LEU A 141 16.72 -66.09 -9.94
CA LEU A 141 15.78 -66.72 -10.88
C LEU A 141 16.48 -67.16 -12.17
N ARG A 142 17.35 -66.30 -12.75
CA ARG A 142 18.14 -66.65 -13.94
C ARG A 142 19.12 -67.80 -13.67
N ALA A 143 19.82 -67.79 -12.53
CA ALA A 143 20.75 -68.85 -12.15
C ALA A 143 20.08 -70.19 -11.82
N ALA A 144 18.86 -70.17 -11.26
CA ALA A 144 18.04 -71.36 -11.09
C ALA A 144 17.57 -71.93 -12.43
N SER A 145 17.33 -71.06 -13.41
CA SER A 145 16.94 -71.44 -14.78
C SER A 145 18.08 -72.11 -15.56
N SER A 146 19.32 -71.64 -15.40
CA SER A 146 20.49 -72.18 -16.11
C SER A 146 21.04 -73.49 -15.54
N ARG A 147 20.74 -73.84 -14.29
CA ARG A 147 21.17 -75.12 -13.68
C ARG A 147 20.31 -76.32 -14.07
N ASP A 148 19.14 -76.12 -14.68
CA ASP A 148 18.23 -77.18 -15.14
C ASP A 148 18.39 -77.51 -16.65
N GLU A 149 19.56 -77.25 -17.24
CA GLU A 149 19.85 -77.37 -18.68
C GLU A 149 19.93 -78.80 -19.27
N LEU A 150 19.55 -79.87 -18.55
CA LEU A 150 19.57 -81.24 -19.11
C LEU A 150 18.20 -81.88 -19.38
N ARG A 151 17.14 -81.07 -19.42
CA ARG A 151 15.93 -81.46 -20.15
C ARG A 151 15.49 -80.31 -21.03
N SER A 152 15.56 -80.52 -22.35
CA SER A 152 14.77 -79.75 -23.30
C SER A 152 13.29 -79.96 -22.99
N LEU A 153 12.77 -79.18 -22.06
CA LEU A 153 11.34 -79.06 -21.84
C LEU A 153 10.89 -77.94 -22.78
N PRO A 154 9.93 -78.19 -23.70
CA PRO A 154 9.33 -77.14 -24.53
C PRO A 154 8.73 -75.97 -23.72
N TYR A 155 8.67 -76.12 -22.39
CA TYR A 155 8.22 -75.14 -21.41
C TYR A 155 9.17 -73.95 -21.19
N ILE A 156 10.49 -74.12 -21.33
CA ILE A 156 11.46 -73.02 -21.06
C ILE A 156 11.39 -71.97 -22.17
N GLY A 157 11.36 -72.40 -23.44
CA GLY A 157 11.18 -71.47 -24.57
C GLY A 157 9.85 -70.71 -24.48
N SER A 158 8.76 -71.37 -24.06
CA SER A 158 7.49 -70.68 -23.80
C SER A 158 7.54 -69.74 -22.59
N LEU A 159 8.36 -70.04 -21.58
CA LEU A 159 8.55 -69.18 -20.42
C LEU A 159 9.35 -67.93 -20.79
N GLU A 160 10.43 -68.05 -21.55
CA GLU A 160 11.19 -66.91 -22.07
C GLU A 160 10.31 -66.02 -22.95
N GLN A 161 9.47 -66.63 -23.79
CA GLN A 161 8.52 -65.90 -24.62
C GLN A 161 7.45 -65.19 -23.76
N ALA A 162 6.95 -65.84 -22.71
CA ALA A 162 6.01 -65.24 -21.78
C ALA A 162 6.66 -64.09 -20.97
N VAL A 163 7.90 -64.23 -20.52
CA VAL A 163 8.65 -63.18 -19.81
C VAL A 163 8.93 -61.99 -20.75
N ALA A 164 9.31 -62.25 -22.00
CA ALA A 164 9.46 -61.20 -23.01
C ALA A 164 8.13 -60.49 -23.30
N GLN A 165 7.02 -61.24 -23.35
CA GLN A 165 5.68 -60.69 -23.52
C GLN A 165 5.28 -59.80 -22.34
N VAL A 166 5.56 -60.24 -21.10
CA VAL A 166 5.31 -59.45 -19.88
C VAL A 166 6.14 -58.17 -19.90
N ALA A 167 7.44 -58.26 -20.16
CA ALA A 167 8.32 -57.08 -20.24
C ALA A 167 7.87 -56.10 -21.35
N ALA A 168 7.45 -56.61 -22.51
CA ALA A 168 6.91 -55.79 -23.59
C ALA A 168 5.59 -55.12 -23.21
N THR A 169 4.73 -55.82 -22.48
CA THR A 169 3.44 -55.31 -21.99
C THR A 169 3.65 -54.26 -20.90
N GLU A 170 4.56 -54.49 -19.95
CA GLU A 170 4.94 -53.51 -18.93
C GLU A 170 5.57 -52.25 -19.55
N ALA A 171 6.40 -52.41 -20.58
CA ALA A 171 6.92 -51.28 -21.33
C ALA A 171 5.81 -50.52 -22.07
N ALA A 172 4.79 -51.22 -22.57
CA ALA A 172 3.62 -50.59 -23.17
C ALA A 172 2.77 -49.84 -22.14
N ILE A 173 2.54 -50.42 -20.96
CA ILE A 173 1.83 -49.78 -19.85
C ILE A 173 2.56 -48.51 -19.42
N ARG A 174 3.89 -48.57 -19.21
CA ARG A 174 4.70 -47.38 -18.87
C ARG A 174 4.61 -46.28 -19.92
N ARG A 175 4.59 -46.62 -21.22
CA ARG A 175 4.38 -45.62 -22.28
C ARG A 175 3.00 -44.97 -22.20
N VAL A 176 1.95 -45.76 -21.91
CA VAL A 176 0.60 -45.22 -21.75
C VAL A 176 0.52 -44.31 -20.51
N ASP A 177 1.15 -44.70 -19.42
CA ASP A 177 1.17 -43.93 -18.16
C ASP A 177 1.89 -42.58 -18.30
N ASP A 178 3.02 -42.56 -19.02
CA ASP A 178 3.73 -41.33 -19.38
C ASP A 178 2.85 -40.42 -20.26
N VAL A 179 2.13 -40.99 -21.23
CA VAL A 179 1.16 -40.23 -22.04
C VAL A 179 0.06 -39.64 -21.15
N VAL A 180 -0.57 -40.43 -20.27
CA VAL A 180 -1.62 -39.95 -19.35
C VAL A 180 -1.10 -38.82 -18.46
N THR A 181 0.10 -38.97 -17.90
CA THR A 181 0.73 -37.94 -17.06
C THR A 181 0.94 -36.64 -17.84
N ARG A 182 1.44 -36.71 -19.08
CA ARG A 182 1.61 -35.54 -19.95
C ARG A 182 0.29 -34.85 -20.26
N TRP A 183 -0.78 -35.60 -20.49
CA TRP A 183 -2.12 -35.04 -20.70
C TRP A 183 -2.65 -34.34 -19.44
N ALA A 184 -2.42 -34.91 -18.26
CA ALA A 184 -2.80 -34.28 -17.00
C ALA A 184 -2.05 -32.95 -16.77
N THR A 185 -0.75 -32.91 -17.03
CA THR A 185 0.06 -31.69 -16.96
C THR A 185 -0.42 -30.64 -17.96
N HIS A 186 -0.72 -31.05 -19.21
CA HIS A 186 -1.23 -30.15 -20.24
C HIS A 186 -2.60 -29.55 -19.86
N ALA A 187 -3.50 -30.37 -19.29
CA ALA A 187 -4.77 -29.88 -18.77
C ALA A 187 -4.57 -28.90 -17.60
N GLY A 188 -3.55 -29.12 -16.76
CA GLY A 188 -3.13 -28.18 -15.72
C GLY A 188 -2.70 -26.82 -16.30
N PHE A 189 -1.86 -26.82 -17.33
CA PHE A 189 -1.45 -25.57 -17.99
C PHE A 189 -2.61 -24.83 -18.66
N HIS A 190 -3.58 -25.55 -19.24
CA HIS A 190 -4.77 -24.91 -19.80
C HIS A 190 -5.60 -24.20 -18.74
N LYS A 191 -5.83 -24.85 -17.59
CA LYS A 191 -6.54 -24.22 -16.47
C LYS A 191 -5.82 -22.99 -15.94
N GLU A 192 -4.49 -23.06 -15.84
CA GLU A 192 -3.69 -21.92 -15.41
C GLU A 192 -3.74 -20.77 -16.43
N ALA A 193 -3.68 -21.08 -17.72
CA ALA A 193 -3.82 -20.09 -18.78
C ALA A 193 -5.20 -19.42 -18.76
N ASP A 194 -6.26 -20.19 -18.57
CA ASP A 194 -7.62 -19.65 -18.44
C ASP A 194 -7.75 -18.75 -17.19
N HIS A 195 -7.18 -19.16 -16.06
CA HIS A 195 -7.16 -18.36 -14.84
C HIS A 195 -6.40 -17.04 -15.02
N LEU A 196 -5.22 -17.10 -15.65
CA LEU A 196 -4.42 -15.90 -15.95
C LEU A 196 -5.13 -14.98 -16.95
N ASP A 197 -5.88 -15.51 -17.92
CA ASP A 197 -6.67 -14.68 -18.86
C ASP A 197 -7.81 -13.94 -18.14
N VAL A 198 -8.48 -14.59 -17.19
CA VAL A 198 -9.49 -13.93 -16.34
C VAL A 198 -8.85 -12.81 -15.51
N MET A 199 -7.73 -13.09 -14.83
CA MET A 199 -7.01 -12.08 -14.05
C MET A 199 -6.53 -10.91 -14.92
N ALA A 200 -6.04 -11.19 -16.13
CA ALA A 200 -5.59 -10.14 -17.06
C ALA A 200 -6.74 -9.21 -17.48
N ARG A 201 -7.94 -9.75 -17.69
CA ARG A 201 -9.14 -8.96 -17.99
C ARG A 201 -9.57 -8.10 -16.80
N GLU A 202 -9.61 -8.67 -15.60
CA GLU A 202 -9.94 -7.92 -14.38
C GLU A 202 -8.97 -6.76 -14.15
N MET A 203 -7.66 -6.99 -14.34
CA MET A 203 -6.65 -5.94 -14.23
C MET A 203 -6.82 -4.86 -15.30
N ALA A 204 -7.16 -5.24 -16.54
CA ALA A 204 -7.38 -4.27 -17.62
C ALA A 204 -8.63 -3.40 -17.39
N GLU A 205 -9.70 -3.99 -16.84
CA GLU A 205 -10.91 -3.25 -16.45
C GLU A 205 -10.62 -2.26 -15.32
N GLU A 206 -9.85 -2.68 -14.31
CA GLU A 206 -9.40 -1.83 -13.21
C GLU A 206 -8.53 -0.66 -13.71
N GLU A 207 -7.57 -0.94 -14.59
CA GLU A 207 -6.72 0.10 -15.19
C GLU A 207 -7.54 1.10 -15.99
N ALA A 208 -8.54 0.63 -16.75
CA ALA A 208 -9.44 1.50 -17.50
C ALA A 208 -10.28 2.40 -16.56
N ARG A 209 -10.75 1.87 -15.43
CA ARG A 209 -11.47 2.66 -14.42
C ARG A 209 -10.58 3.74 -13.82
N ILE A 210 -9.38 3.40 -13.36
CA ILE A 210 -8.43 4.35 -12.78
C ILE A 210 -8.05 5.44 -13.80
N LYS A 211 -7.86 5.07 -15.07
CA LYS A 211 -7.58 6.04 -16.14
C LYS A 211 -8.73 7.03 -16.35
N LEU A 212 -9.97 6.56 -16.25
CA LEU A 212 -11.15 7.43 -16.38
C LEU A 212 -11.21 8.42 -15.20
N GLU A 213 -11.06 7.93 -13.97
CA GLU A 213 -11.02 8.77 -12.76
C GLU A 213 -9.92 9.84 -12.85
N LEU A 214 -8.70 9.46 -13.23
CA LEU A 214 -7.58 10.40 -13.39
C LEU A 214 -7.82 11.43 -14.52
N SER A 215 -8.56 11.05 -15.56
CA SER A 215 -8.90 11.98 -16.65
C SER A 215 -9.87 13.07 -16.18
N GLU A 216 -10.81 12.73 -15.29
CA GLU A 216 -11.73 13.69 -14.69
C GLU A 216 -10.99 14.69 -13.79
N ASP A 217 -10.05 14.21 -12.96
CA ASP A 217 -9.17 15.04 -12.13
C ASP A 217 -8.31 16.00 -12.96
N THR A 218 -7.83 15.56 -14.12
CA THR A 218 -7.00 16.39 -15.02
C THR A 218 -7.82 17.54 -15.61
N THR A 219 -9.08 17.29 -15.99
CA THR A 219 -9.99 18.37 -16.44
C THR A 219 -10.27 19.38 -15.32
N MET A 220 -10.40 18.92 -14.08
CA MET A 220 -10.64 19.81 -12.94
C MET A 220 -9.51 20.84 -12.75
N LEU A 221 -8.26 20.37 -12.82
CA LEU A 221 -7.12 21.24 -12.67
C LEU A 221 -6.93 22.19 -13.87
N ALA A 222 -7.31 21.75 -15.07
CA ALA A 222 -7.35 22.60 -16.25
C ALA A 222 -8.37 23.74 -16.07
N ASP A 223 -9.58 23.44 -15.57
CA ASP A 223 -10.61 24.45 -15.29
C ASP A 223 -10.13 25.46 -14.23
N LEU A 224 -9.49 24.99 -13.14
CA LEU A 224 -8.90 25.85 -12.13
C LEU A 224 -7.82 26.76 -12.73
N SER A 225 -6.97 26.22 -13.61
CA SER A 225 -5.92 26.99 -14.29
C SER A 225 -6.48 28.08 -15.18
N VAL A 226 -7.56 27.78 -15.93
CA VAL A 226 -8.26 28.77 -16.77
C VAL A 226 -8.85 29.88 -15.90
N LEU A 227 -9.57 29.55 -14.82
CA LEU A 227 -10.13 30.55 -13.91
C LEU A 227 -9.05 31.39 -13.24
N PHE A 228 -7.94 30.77 -12.86
CA PHE A 228 -6.81 31.47 -12.26
C PHE A 228 -6.17 32.47 -13.22
N ASP A 229 -5.92 32.09 -14.49
CA ASP A 229 -5.45 33.00 -15.54
C ASP A 229 -6.42 34.17 -15.74
N GLU A 230 -7.72 33.87 -15.87
CA GLU A 230 -8.75 34.89 -16.06
C GLU A 230 -8.81 35.88 -14.91
N ILE A 231 -8.70 35.39 -13.67
CA ILE A 231 -8.68 36.22 -12.46
C ILE A 231 -7.47 37.16 -12.51
N LEU A 232 -6.26 36.62 -12.68
CA LEU A 232 -5.04 37.42 -12.75
C LEU A 232 -5.07 38.46 -13.88
N ARG A 233 -5.52 38.07 -15.08
CA ARG A 233 -5.68 38.95 -16.23
C ARG A 233 -6.62 40.12 -15.91
N GLY A 234 -7.73 39.84 -15.20
CA GLY A 234 -8.68 40.87 -14.79
C GLY A 234 -8.21 41.76 -13.64
N LEU A 235 -7.20 41.36 -12.88
CA LEU A 235 -6.57 42.19 -11.85
C LEU A 235 -5.59 43.22 -12.43
N ARG A 236 -5.35 43.19 -13.75
CA ARG A 236 -4.54 44.18 -14.51
C ARG A 236 -3.11 44.31 -14.01
N ASP A 237 -2.46 43.19 -13.69
CA ASP A 237 -1.00 43.17 -13.48
C ASP A 237 -0.30 43.59 -14.79
N PRO A 238 0.50 44.68 -14.80
CA PRO A 238 1.17 45.16 -16.01
C PRO A 238 2.16 44.18 -16.62
N TRP A 239 2.63 43.19 -15.84
CA TRP A 239 3.71 42.28 -16.22
C TRP A 239 3.26 40.84 -16.45
N PHE A 240 1.95 40.59 -16.47
CA PHE A 240 1.35 39.28 -16.63
C PHE A 240 1.05 38.93 -18.10
N ASN A 241 1.44 37.73 -18.54
CA ASN A 241 1.04 37.18 -19.84
C ASN A 241 0.16 35.95 -19.70
N GLU A 242 0.62 34.98 -18.90
CA GLU A 242 -0.07 33.71 -18.67
C GLU A 242 0.16 33.19 -17.25
N ALA A 243 -0.82 32.46 -16.72
CA ALA A 243 -0.67 31.66 -15.52
C ALA A 243 -1.46 30.35 -15.58
N HIS A 244 -0.99 29.37 -14.83
CA HIS A 244 -1.66 28.09 -14.65
C HIS A 244 -1.29 27.51 -13.28
N VAL A 245 -1.92 26.40 -12.93
CA VAL A 245 -1.60 25.64 -11.71
C VAL A 245 -0.80 24.40 -12.11
N ASP A 246 0.30 24.15 -11.42
CA ASP A 246 1.14 22.98 -11.67
C ASP A 246 0.38 21.68 -11.35
N THR A 247 0.53 20.66 -12.20
CA THR A 247 -0.14 19.36 -12.06
C THR A 247 0.45 18.44 -11.01
N THR A 248 1.61 18.81 -10.46
CA THR A 248 2.43 18.00 -9.57
C THR A 248 2.31 18.48 -8.13
N ASP A 249 2.48 19.79 -7.91
CA ASP A 249 2.46 20.38 -6.57
C ASP A 249 1.26 21.31 -6.30
N TYR A 250 0.41 21.51 -7.32
CA TYR A 250 -0.79 22.35 -7.27
C TYR A 250 -0.51 23.83 -6.96
N LEU A 251 0.74 24.27 -7.10
CA LEU A 251 1.11 25.66 -6.86
C LEU A 251 0.93 26.51 -8.13
N PRO A 252 0.68 27.82 -7.97
CA PRO A 252 0.65 28.76 -9.09
C PRO A 252 1.97 28.83 -9.84
N ILE A 253 1.89 28.81 -11.16
CA ILE A 253 2.97 29.19 -12.08
C ILE A 253 2.51 30.44 -12.84
N VAL A 254 3.34 31.47 -12.86
CA VAL A 254 3.06 32.74 -13.57
C VAL A 254 4.24 33.06 -14.48
N ASP A 255 4.00 33.23 -15.77
CA ASP A 255 5.03 33.47 -16.79
C ASP A 255 6.20 32.46 -16.76
N GLY A 256 5.90 31.20 -16.44
CA GLY A 256 6.89 30.12 -16.31
C GLY A 256 7.69 30.12 -15.01
N GLU A 257 7.45 31.06 -14.10
CA GLU A 257 8.06 31.08 -12.77
C GLU A 257 7.13 30.45 -11.71
N PRO A 258 7.60 29.47 -10.93
CA PRO A 258 6.82 28.90 -9.85
C PRO A 258 6.66 29.90 -8.70
N PHE A 259 5.56 29.77 -7.94
CA PHE A 259 5.19 30.71 -6.88
C PHE A 259 6.28 31.02 -5.84
N ASN A 260 7.11 30.02 -5.52
CA ASN A 260 8.23 30.17 -4.58
C ASN A 260 9.41 30.99 -5.16
N MET A 261 9.54 31.05 -6.49
CA MET A 261 10.58 31.77 -7.21
C MET A 261 10.13 33.14 -7.74
N LEU A 262 8.86 33.52 -7.57
CA LEU A 262 8.37 34.89 -7.81
C LEU A 262 9.10 35.86 -6.88
N ALA A 263 10.29 36.26 -7.29
CA ALA A 263 11.22 37.06 -6.52
C ALA A 263 11.03 38.56 -6.85
N VAL A 264 11.24 39.39 -5.83
CA VAL A 264 11.56 40.84 -5.89
C VAL A 264 10.41 41.85 -5.73
N GLY A 265 9.13 41.46 -5.67
CA GLY A 265 8.05 42.40 -5.31
C GLY A 265 6.98 41.78 -4.42
N GLY A 266 6.93 42.14 -3.13
CA GLY A 266 5.92 41.64 -2.18
C GLY A 266 4.47 41.80 -2.67
N GLY A 267 4.21 42.81 -3.50
CA GLY A 267 2.91 43.06 -4.14
C GLY A 267 2.51 41.97 -5.13
N ARG A 268 3.40 41.56 -6.04
CA ARG A 268 3.10 40.54 -7.07
C ARG A 268 2.74 39.21 -6.42
N LYS A 269 3.51 38.78 -5.42
CA LYS A 269 3.23 37.53 -4.68
C LYS A 269 1.88 37.58 -3.96
N THR A 270 1.52 38.72 -3.39
CA THR A 270 0.24 38.93 -2.69
C THR A 270 -0.93 38.87 -3.68
N ILE A 271 -0.80 39.51 -4.85
CA ILE A 271 -1.82 39.49 -5.91
C ILE A 271 -2.02 38.07 -6.45
N VAL A 272 -0.93 37.36 -6.74
CA VAL A 272 -0.96 35.97 -7.20
C VAL A 272 -1.62 35.06 -6.17
N ASN A 273 -1.25 35.19 -4.90
CA ASN A 273 -1.83 34.39 -3.82
C ASN A 273 -3.34 34.64 -3.66
N LEU A 274 -3.75 35.92 -3.69
CA LEU A 274 -5.17 36.27 -3.61
C LEU A 274 -5.95 35.76 -4.84
N ALA A 275 -5.40 35.91 -6.05
CA ALA A 275 -6.02 35.42 -7.27
C ALA A 275 -6.21 33.90 -7.24
N TYR A 276 -5.22 33.17 -6.74
CA TYR A 276 -5.30 31.71 -6.60
C TYR A 276 -6.38 31.28 -5.59
N HIS A 277 -6.45 31.94 -4.42
CA HIS A 277 -7.50 31.63 -3.45
C HIS A 277 -8.90 32.04 -3.91
N LEU A 278 -9.01 33.14 -4.67
CA LEU A 278 -10.25 33.49 -5.34
C LEU A 278 -10.63 32.40 -6.35
N ALA A 279 -9.70 31.92 -7.19
CA ALA A 279 -9.98 30.86 -8.15
C ALA A 279 -10.52 29.59 -7.47
N ASN A 280 -9.94 29.20 -6.33
CA ASN A 280 -10.45 28.10 -5.52
C ASN A 280 -11.87 28.35 -4.99
N LEU A 281 -12.16 29.56 -4.54
CA LEU A 281 -13.52 29.94 -4.12
C LEU A 281 -14.52 29.92 -5.28
N TYR A 282 -14.12 30.37 -6.48
CA TYR A 282 -14.97 30.29 -7.67
C TYR A 282 -15.24 28.83 -8.06
N MET A 283 -14.22 27.97 -8.01
CA MET A 283 -14.37 26.53 -8.25
C MET A 283 -15.30 25.87 -7.23
N SER A 284 -15.22 26.25 -5.96
CA SER A 284 -16.11 25.71 -4.91
C SER A 284 -17.58 26.10 -5.06
N LEU A 285 -17.86 27.14 -5.85
CA LEU A 285 -19.20 27.62 -6.16
C LEU A 285 -19.74 27.10 -7.49
N SER A 286 -18.96 26.31 -8.23
CA SER A 286 -19.44 25.62 -9.42
C SER A 286 -20.48 24.56 -9.05
N GLU A 287 -21.37 24.18 -9.96
CA GLU A 287 -22.43 23.17 -9.72
C GLU A 287 -21.90 21.74 -9.48
N ARG A 288 -20.57 21.57 -9.41
CA ARG A 288 -19.86 20.31 -9.19
C ARG A 288 -19.97 19.89 -7.72
N THR A 289 -20.67 18.78 -7.47
CA THR A 289 -20.96 18.28 -6.10
C THR A 289 -19.81 17.49 -5.48
N ASP A 290 -18.78 17.19 -6.28
CA ASP A 290 -17.59 16.40 -5.98
C ASP A 290 -16.44 17.23 -5.40
N MET A 291 -16.55 18.56 -5.41
CA MET A 291 -15.51 19.45 -4.89
C MET A 291 -15.67 19.76 -3.41
N LEU A 292 -14.69 19.32 -2.60
CA LEU A 292 -14.59 19.63 -1.17
C LEU A 292 -13.72 20.87 -0.91
N LEU A 293 -13.96 21.95 -1.65
CA LEU A 293 -13.29 23.23 -1.44
C LEU A 293 -14.10 24.13 -0.49
N PRO A 294 -13.44 24.93 0.37
CA PRO A 294 -14.16 25.82 1.27
C PRO A 294 -14.91 26.91 0.49
N THR A 295 -16.12 27.21 0.94
CA THR A 295 -16.91 28.37 0.49
C THR A 295 -16.70 29.60 1.39
N LEU A 296 -15.66 29.57 2.23
CA LEU A 296 -15.26 30.66 3.12
C LEU A 296 -13.86 31.14 2.74
N LEU A 297 -13.71 32.45 2.56
CA LEU A 297 -12.40 33.10 2.36
C LEU A 297 -12.22 34.25 3.35
N ILE A 298 -11.15 34.20 4.14
CA ILE A 298 -10.77 35.29 5.04
C ILE A 298 -9.48 35.91 4.50
N VAL A 299 -9.52 37.20 4.21
CA VAL A 299 -8.38 37.98 3.71
C VAL A 299 -8.02 39.03 4.75
N ASP A 300 -6.84 38.89 5.35
CA ASP A 300 -6.30 39.87 6.28
C ASP A 300 -5.28 40.76 5.58
N SER A 301 -5.55 42.08 5.61
CA SER A 301 -4.61 43.12 5.20
C SER A 301 -4.00 42.91 3.80
N PRO A 302 -4.81 42.73 2.74
CA PRO A 302 -4.33 42.40 1.39
C PRO A 302 -3.44 43.48 0.78
N ARG A 303 -3.45 44.69 1.35
CA ARG A 303 -2.67 45.84 0.91
C ARG A 303 -1.31 45.98 1.58
N LYS A 304 -0.99 45.20 2.63
CA LYS A 304 0.24 45.40 3.42
C LYS A 304 1.53 45.30 2.60
N ASN A 305 1.49 44.61 1.46
CA ASN A 305 2.62 44.44 0.54
C ASN A 305 2.38 45.04 -0.85
N VAL A 306 1.23 45.67 -1.08
CA VAL A 306 0.84 46.31 -2.35
C VAL A 306 1.05 47.82 -2.14
N GLY A 307 1.86 48.47 -2.97
CA GLY A 307 2.32 49.85 -2.71
C GLY A 307 1.18 50.89 -2.70
N GLU A 308 1.54 52.17 -2.49
CA GLU A 308 0.57 53.28 -2.54
C GLU A 308 0.39 53.87 -3.97
N GLY A 309 0.98 53.22 -4.97
CA GLY A 309 0.98 53.66 -6.35
C GLY A 309 -0.41 53.68 -7.00
N ALA A 310 -0.54 54.40 -8.11
CA ALA A 310 -1.80 54.43 -8.89
C ALA A 310 -2.16 53.05 -9.48
N LEU A 311 -1.15 52.24 -9.80
CA LEU A 311 -1.30 50.86 -10.27
C LEU A 311 -1.83 49.94 -9.17
N ASP A 312 -1.27 50.06 -7.97
CA ASP A 312 -1.66 49.30 -6.78
C ASP A 312 -3.12 49.55 -6.39
N ARG A 313 -3.57 50.81 -6.42
CA ARG A 313 -4.98 51.16 -6.20
C ARG A 313 -5.92 50.57 -7.26
N ALA A 314 -5.52 50.55 -8.52
CA ALA A 314 -6.32 49.95 -9.59
C ALA A 314 -6.48 48.43 -9.41
N VAL A 315 -5.47 47.74 -8.89
CA VAL A 315 -5.55 46.31 -8.55
C VAL A 315 -6.55 46.10 -7.41
N VAL A 316 -6.48 46.91 -6.35
CA VAL A 316 -7.42 46.84 -5.22
C VAL A 316 -8.86 47.09 -5.68
N GLU A 317 -9.11 48.14 -6.47
CA GLU A 317 -10.43 48.41 -7.04
C GLU A 317 -10.93 47.23 -7.90
N SER A 318 -10.05 46.59 -8.67
CA SER A 318 -10.37 45.42 -9.48
C SER A 318 -10.74 44.19 -8.63
N ILE A 319 -10.07 44.00 -7.49
CA ILE A 319 -10.42 42.97 -6.49
C ILE A 319 -11.83 43.22 -5.96
N TYR A 320 -12.11 44.42 -5.44
CA TYR A 320 -13.44 44.74 -4.90
C TYR A 320 -14.55 44.67 -5.96
N SER A 321 -14.26 45.03 -7.21
CA SER A 321 -15.20 44.88 -8.34
C SER A 321 -15.53 43.41 -8.62
N ARG A 322 -14.53 42.52 -8.57
CA ARG A 322 -14.74 41.07 -8.70
C ARG A 322 -15.53 40.51 -7.52
N LEU A 323 -15.23 40.92 -6.29
CA LEU A 323 -15.98 40.50 -5.10
C LEU A 323 -17.46 40.91 -5.20
N ARG A 324 -17.73 42.12 -5.68
CA ARG A 324 -19.10 42.59 -5.95
C ARG A 324 -19.80 41.72 -7.01
N THR A 325 -19.09 41.37 -8.08
CA THR A 325 -19.64 40.52 -9.15
C THR A 325 -20.00 39.13 -8.59
N LEU A 326 -19.14 38.57 -7.75
CA LEU A 326 -19.37 37.29 -7.09
C LEU A 326 -20.57 37.35 -6.13
N GLN A 327 -20.66 38.41 -5.32
CA GLN A 327 -21.78 38.63 -4.41
C GLN A 327 -23.12 38.77 -5.15
N ALA A 328 -23.12 39.41 -6.32
CA ALA A 328 -24.32 39.53 -7.16
C ALA A 328 -24.73 38.19 -7.81
N ALA A 329 -23.77 37.30 -8.06
CA ALA A 329 -24.02 36.02 -8.73
C ALA A 329 -24.43 34.89 -7.76
N SER A 330 -23.87 34.86 -6.55
CA SER A 330 -23.89 33.66 -5.69
C SER A 330 -24.16 33.96 -4.20
N SER A 331 -24.96 34.99 -3.89
CA SER A 331 -25.05 35.66 -2.58
C SER A 331 -25.15 34.78 -1.33
N ASP A 332 -25.73 33.59 -1.42
CA ASP A 332 -26.06 32.74 -0.26
C ASP A 332 -25.15 31.50 -0.14
N ASN A 333 -24.28 31.25 -1.12
CA ASN A 333 -23.49 30.02 -1.20
C ASN A 333 -22.04 30.16 -0.70
N PHE A 334 -21.63 31.37 -0.30
CA PHE A 334 -20.27 31.63 0.16
C PHE A 334 -20.19 32.75 1.20
N GLN A 335 -19.07 32.82 1.90
CA GLN A 335 -18.73 33.89 2.83
C GLN A 335 -17.33 34.44 2.54
N ILE A 336 -17.20 35.77 2.46
CA ILE A 336 -15.90 36.43 2.39
C ILE A 336 -15.80 37.42 3.55
N ILE A 337 -14.70 37.36 4.29
CA ILE A 337 -14.33 38.33 5.32
C ILE A 337 -13.07 39.02 4.85
N PHE A 338 -13.12 40.34 4.70
CA PHE A 338 -12.02 41.12 4.16
C PHE A 338 -11.67 42.22 5.18
N ALA A 339 -10.50 42.11 5.80
CA ALA A 339 -9.98 43.11 6.72
C ALA A 339 -9.05 44.06 5.95
N ASP A 340 -9.47 45.31 5.78
CA ASP A 340 -8.75 46.32 5.02
C ASP A 340 -8.80 47.67 5.75
N ASN A 341 -7.67 48.37 5.77
CA ASN A 341 -7.52 49.67 6.43
C ASN A 341 -8.04 50.83 5.56
N ASP A 342 -8.18 50.64 4.25
CA ASP A 342 -8.58 51.69 3.32
C ASP A 342 -9.50 51.10 2.24
N MET A 343 -10.67 50.67 2.70
CA MET A 343 -11.73 50.12 1.85
C MET A 343 -12.27 51.19 0.89
N PRO A 344 -12.45 50.90 -0.42
CA PRO A 344 -13.06 51.83 -1.37
C PRO A 344 -14.45 52.29 -0.90
N SER A 345 -14.75 53.59 -1.04
CA SER A 345 -16.00 54.19 -0.51
C SER A 345 -17.27 53.53 -1.06
N GLU A 346 -17.25 53.10 -2.32
CA GLU A 346 -18.36 52.39 -2.97
C GLU A 346 -18.58 50.96 -2.44
N ALA A 347 -17.56 50.35 -1.80
CA ALA A 347 -17.66 48.99 -1.26
C ALA A 347 -18.67 48.90 -0.11
N SER A 348 -18.73 49.93 0.73
CA SER A 348 -19.68 50.04 1.85
C SER A 348 -21.15 49.88 1.45
N LYS A 349 -21.50 50.10 0.17
CA LYS A 349 -22.88 50.08 -0.33
C LYS A 349 -23.40 48.69 -0.67
N TRP A 350 -22.52 47.71 -0.87
CA TRP A 350 -22.91 46.36 -1.31
C TRP A 350 -22.40 45.25 -0.40
N VAL A 351 -21.48 45.53 0.52
CA VAL A 351 -21.08 44.58 1.57
C VAL A 351 -22.23 44.32 2.53
N SER A 352 -22.48 43.06 2.87
CA SER A 352 -23.58 42.67 3.77
C SER A 352 -23.37 43.11 5.21
N ALA A 353 -22.13 43.21 5.66
CA ALA A 353 -21.75 43.72 6.98
C ALA A 353 -20.43 44.51 6.88
N HIS A 354 -20.37 45.64 7.55
CA HIS A 354 -19.18 46.48 7.66
C HIS A 354 -18.93 46.81 9.14
N ILE A 355 -17.77 46.41 9.65
CA ILE A 355 -17.34 46.68 11.02
C ILE A 355 -16.14 47.61 10.93
N THR A 356 -16.30 48.84 11.39
CA THR A 356 -15.18 49.78 11.52
C THR A 356 -14.52 49.57 12.88
N LEU A 357 -13.22 49.28 12.85
CA LEU A 357 -12.41 49.13 14.05
C LEU A 357 -11.52 50.38 14.17
N ASP A 358 -11.72 51.13 15.24
CA ASP A 358 -10.95 52.34 15.54
C ASP A 358 -10.65 52.41 17.04
N TYR A 359 -10.02 53.49 17.50
CA TYR A 359 -9.68 53.63 18.92
C TYR A 359 -10.91 53.77 19.83
N GLU A 360 -12.04 54.23 19.30
CA GLU A 360 -13.30 54.34 20.04
C GLU A 360 -14.05 52.99 20.04
N ASN A 361 -13.84 52.18 19.01
CA ASN A 361 -14.44 50.87 18.75
C ASN A 361 -13.34 49.80 18.56
N PRO A 362 -12.60 49.44 19.62
CA PRO A 362 -11.47 48.53 19.50
C PRO A 362 -11.90 47.09 19.22
N PHE A 363 -11.03 46.32 18.57
CA PHE A 363 -11.27 44.90 18.29
C PHE A 363 -11.52 44.07 19.55
N VAL A 364 -10.85 44.42 20.65
CA VAL A 364 -11.05 43.81 21.97
C VAL A 364 -11.79 44.82 22.87
N PRO A 365 -13.08 44.62 23.15
CA PRO A 365 -13.85 45.51 24.02
C PRO A 365 -13.21 45.63 25.41
N GLY A 366 -13.08 46.87 25.91
CA GLY A 366 -12.56 47.14 27.25
C GLY A 366 -11.02 47.27 27.35
N VAL A 367 -10.29 47.09 26.25
CA VAL A 367 -8.86 47.40 26.19
C VAL A 367 -8.68 48.86 25.75
N VAL A 368 -8.12 49.70 26.62
CA VAL A 368 -7.79 51.09 26.28
C VAL A 368 -6.57 51.10 25.37
N HIS A 369 -6.75 51.45 24.10
CA HIS A 369 -5.64 51.65 23.18
C HIS A 369 -4.91 52.96 23.50
N ARG A 370 -3.57 52.92 23.49
CA ARG A 370 -2.69 54.06 23.81
C ARG A 370 -2.68 55.18 22.74
N GLY A 371 -3.47 55.04 21.67
CA GLY A 371 -3.54 55.99 20.56
C GLY A 371 -2.31 55.96 19.65
N GLU A 372 -2.43 56.59 18.48
CA GLU A 372 -1.45 56.54 17.38
C GLU A 372 -0.06 57.08 17.74
N LYS A 373 0.01 57.97 18.74
CA LYS A 373 1.25 58.68 19.12
C LYS A 373 2.19 57.84 20.00
N GLU A 374 1.69 56.91 20.81
CA GLU A 374 2.53 56.07 21.67
C GLU A 374 2.89 54.74 21.01
N SER A 375 2.07 54.23 20.08
CA SER A 375 2.33 52.97 19.37
C SER A 375 3.45 53.06 18.31
N ASN A 376 3.82 54.27 17.88
CA ASN A 376 4.88 54.52 16.89
C ASN A 376 6.20 55.02 17.51
N ASP A 377 6.32 55.07 18.84
CA ASP A 377 7.58 55.43 19.51
C ASP A 377 8.48 54.19 19.65
N PRO A 378 9.61 54.10 18.90
CA PRO A 378 10.45 52.91 18.88
C PRO A 378 11.11 52.58 20.23
N LYS A 379 11.04 53.48 21.22
CA LYS A 379 11.57 53.24 22.57
C LYS A 379 10.68 52.37 23.46
N VAL A 380 9.41 52.18 23.10
CA VAL A 380 8.46 51.39 23.91
C VAL A 380 8.28 49.97 23.36
N ALA A 381 8.71 49.71 22.13
CA ALA A 381 8.63 48.40 21.51
C ALA A 381 9.61 47.35 22.10
N GLU A 382 10.64 47.78 22.85
CA GLU A 382 11.63 46.89 23.49
C GLU A 382 11.21 46.36 24.88
N GLU A 383 10.10 46.84 25.47
CA GLU A 383 9.63 46.35 26.79
C GLU A 383 8.64 45.17 26.69
N ILE A 384 8.45 44.61 25.49
CA ILE A 384 7.62 43.42 25.28
C ILE A 384 8.41 42.42 24.42
N ASP A 385 9.37 41.77 25.06
CA ASP A 385 9.83 40.40 24.72
C ASP A 385 9.98 39.60 26.02
#